data_AF-R7LPS0-F1
#
_entry.id   AF-R7LPS0-F1
#
_cell.length_a   1.000
_cell.length_b   1.000
_cell.length_c   1.000
_cell.angle_alpha   90.00
_cell.angle_beta   90.00
_cell.angle_gamma   90.00
#
_symmetry.space_group_name_H-M   'P 1'
#
loop_
_entity.id
_entity.type
_entity.pdbx_description
1 polymer ?
#
loop_
_entity_poly.entity_id
_entity_poly.type
_entity_poly.pdbx_seq_one_letter_code
_entity_poly.pdbx_strand_id
1 'polypeptide(L)'
;MYKMQKIISIVLILTIITSILLSIINQNKSYAVTQSTSTDINSIDDSKYPGIKERIKLLKSKYPNWNFKILYTGLDWNDVISNEYVGHGRSPKNLVYKNDSYKGAWICSICGDKAYDNGNWRCVSEQGLKYMMDPRNSLNASDIFQFEELTNSGSDINVVKEMVKGTFLAGYEQGIVDAANKNNVNAYYIVARIIQEQGKTGTVLTKGEGYKGQYVGYYNVFNRGASGNSTEEILLNGLAIAKKYGWTSLEKSIDGGISFLANNYIHKGQNNLYLQKFDVEATNGLYSNQYMQNILAAQSEGTTLRNTYININSMSSSHTFIIPVYENMPSDACSRPDTNGSSSSDIDVVRVNVDETLRIRNNPNGTETVGWLYKNEIVTRLEKATSKVNGTYWDKIRKSNGVIGYVARETYENEKQYKLYLVPINENNNSGDNGNNNGNNNGGNNDNNNNGGNSGNTTNEGKDTAKVKFDRTNNIITVVPNAIANDILEAFGGTAKITKVDGSFLNGPSDSMATGFIVEDKYTVVKKGDCNGDGNTNALDAAIILRYNVNQYNLKDCYLKAGAISDSNNATALDAAKILRYSVGQYNIEL
;
A
#
# COMPACT_ATOMS: atom_id res chain seq x y z
N MET A 1 17.80 44.87 -5.66
CA MET A 1 17.33 43.64 -6.35
C MET A 1 18.46 42.66 -6.70
N TYR A 2 19.51 43.06 -7.43
CA TYR A 2 20.57 42.15 -7.91
C TYR A 2 21.39 41.44 -6.79
N LYS A 3 21.67 42.13 -5.68
CA LYS A 3 22.34 41.52 -4.50
C LYS A 3 21.47 40.51 -3.76
N MET A 4 20.16 40.75 -3.67
CA MET A 4 19.20 39.82 -3.05
C MET A 4 18.99 38.57 -3.90
N GLN A 5 18.93 38.70 -5.23
CA GLN A 5 18.87 37.56 -6.15
C GLN A 5 20.12 36.68 -6.06
N LYS A 6 21.33 37.25 -5.95
CA LYS A 6 22.56 36.47 -5.72
C LYS A 6 22.57 35.72 -4.39
N ILE A 7 22.10 36.34 -3.30
CA ILE A 7 22.02 35.69 -1.99
C ILE A 7 21.01 34.54 -2.01
N ILE A 8 19.84 34.74 -2.64
CA ILE A 8 18.83 33.70 -2.80
C ILE A 8 19.36 32.54 -3.65
N SER A 9 20.06 32.81 -4.77
CA SER A 9 20.67 31.75 -5.59
C SER A 9 21.76 30.97 -4.86
N ILE A 10 22.58 31.63 -4.03
CA ILE A 10 23.62 30.95 -3.23
C ILE A 10 22.98 30.08 -2.14
N VAL A 11 21.93 30.56 -1.46
CA VAL A 11 21.19 29.79 -0.46
C VAL A 11 20.49 28.58 -1.11
N LEU A 12 19.93 28.75 -2.31
CA LEU A 12 19.30 27.65 -3.07
C LEU A 12 20.33 26.59 -3.52
N ILE A 13 21.52 27.01 -3.94
CA ILE A 13 22.61 26.10 -4.31
C ILE A 13 23.13 25.37 -3.07
N LEU A 14 23.26 26.05 -1.92
CA LEU A 14 23.67 25.44 -0.66
C LEU A 14 22.63 24.47 -0.11
N THR A 15 21.33 24.75 -0.26
CA THR A 15 20.26 23.80 0.12
C THR A 15 20.22 22.59 -0.81
N ILE A 16 20.46 22.77 -2.11
CA ILE A 16 20.57 21.66 -3.06
C ILE A 16 21.81 20.81 -2.75
N ILE A 17 22.96 21.43 -2.48
CA ILE A 17 24.21 20.72 -2.13
C ILE A 17 24.07 20.01 -0.78
N THR A 18 23.46 20.61 0.23
CA THR A 18 23.20 19.94 1.51
C THR A 18 22.16 18.83 1.37
N SER A 19 21.18 18.96 0.47
CA SER A 19 20.21 17.90 0.17
C SER A 19 20.84 16.72 -0.58
N ILE A 20 21.78 16.98 -1.50
CA ILE A 20 22.60 15.97 -2.18
C ILE A 20 23.58 15.32 -1.21
N LEU A 21 24.21 16.09 -0.31
CA LEU A 21 25.09 15.55 0.74
C LEU A 21 24.29 14.73 1.77
N LEU A 22 23.07 15.12 2.11
CA LEU A 22 22.15 14.34 2.95
C LEU A 22 21.72 13.04 2.25
N SER A 23 21.57 13.02 0.93
CA SER A 23 21.32 11.77 0.19
C SER A 23 22.55 10.86 0.12
N ILE A 24 23.76 11.42 0.23
CA ILE A 24 25.02 10.66 0.28
C ILE A 24 25.34 10.16 1.70
N ILE A 25 24.95 10.90 2.75
CA ILE A 25 25.18 10.55 4.16
C ILE A 25 24.10 9.59 4.68
N ASN A 26 22.89 9.59 4.11
CA ASN A 26 21.90 8.54 4.31
C ASN A 26 22.25 7.28 3.50
N GLN A 27 23.48 6.78 3.64
CA GLN A 27 23.70 5.37 3.35
C GLN A 27 22.88 4.60 4.39
N ASN A 28 21.72 4.10 3.93
CA ASN A 28 20.94 3.09 4.63
C ASN A 28 21.92 2.06 5.19
N LYS A 29 21.77 1.70 6.47
CA LYS A 29 22.47 0.53 7.02
C LYS A 29 22.30 -0.58 5.99
N SER A 30 23.41 -0.98 5.35
CA SER A 30 23.41 -2.09 4.42
C SER A 30 22.89 -3.29 5.20
N TYR A 31 21.69 -3.74 4.86
CA TYR A 31 21.27 -5.09 5.23
C TYR A 31 22.26 -5.99 4.50
N ALA A 32 23.26 -6.51 5.22
CA ALA A 32 24.21 -7.45 4.67
C ALA A 32 23.49 -8.78 4.44
N VAL A 33 22.64 -8.82 3.41
CA VAL A 33 22.03 -10.04 2.90
C VAL A 33 22.93 -10.60 1.80
N THR A 34 23.25 -11.88 1.90
CA THR A 34 24.01 -12.56 0.85
C THR A 34 23.04 -13.04 -0.20
N GLN A 35 22.99 -12.34 -1.34
CA GLN A 35 22.18 -12.74 -2.48
C GLN A 35 22.93 -13.70 -3.38
N SER A 36 22.19 -14.60 -4.03
CA SER A 36 22.75 -15.53 -4.99
C SER A 36 21.77 -15.77 -6.13
N THR A 37 22.31 -16.25 -7.26
CA THR A 37 21.50 -16.62 -8.42
C THR A 37 21.71 -18.08 -8.79
N SER A 38 20.65 -18.79 -9.13
CA SER A 38 20.70 -20.17 -9.64
C SER A 38 19.89 -20.32 -10.92
N THR A 39 20.40 -21.11 -11.86
CA THR A 39 19.66 -21.57 -13.04
C THR A 39 19.07 -22.97 -12.86
N ASP A 40 19.41 -23.65 -11.76
CA ASP A 40 18.89 -24.98 -11.46
C ASP A 40 17.51 -24.89 -10.80
N ILE A 41 16.48 -25.04 -11.62
CA ILE A 41 15.08 -24.97 -11.19
C ILE A 41 14.70 -26.17 -10.31
N ASN A 42 15.39 -27.31 -10.43
CA ASN A 42 15.02 -28.50 -9.67
C ASN A 42 15.45 -28.41 -8.20
N SER A 43 16.50 -27.65 -7.88
CA SER A 43 16.98 -27.42 -6.51
C SER A 43 16.23 -26.34 -5.74
N ILE A 44 15.23 -25.68 -6.33
CA ILE A 44 14.36 -24.75 -5.59
C ILE A 44 13.69 -25.49 -4.43
N ASP A 45 13.83 -24.99 -3.20
CA ASP A 45 13.16 -25.54 -2.03
C ASP A 45 11.69 -25.15 -2.02
N ASP A 46 10.79 -26.09 -2.32
CA ASP A 46 9.35 -25.82 -2.38
C ASP A 46 8.74 -25.54 -0.99
N SER A 47 9.41 -25.92 0.10
CA SER A 47 8.95 -25.59 1.46
C SER A 47 9.19 -24.12 1.80
N LYS A 48 10.23 -23.51 1.20
CA LYS A 48 10.56 -22.09 1.36
C LYS A 48 9.90 -21.20 0.32
N TYR A 49 9.80 -21.68 -0.93
CA TYR A 49 9.31 -20.89 -2.06
C TYR A 49 8.15 -21.62 -2.77
N PRO A 50 7.02 -21.85 -2.06
CA PRO A 50 5.95 -22.71 -2.54
C PRO A 50 5.34 -22.22 -3.85
N GLY A 51 5.24 -23.13 -4.83
CA GLY A 51 4.62 -22.88 -6.13
C GLY A 51 5.50 -22.21 -7.19
N ILE A 52 6.72 -21.75 -6.86
CA ILE A 52 7.64 -21.14 -7.84
C ILE A 52 8.10 -22.17 -8.87
N LYS A 53 8.61 -23.32 -8.41
CA LYS A 53 9.17 -24.37 -9.27
C LYS A 53 8.15 -24.89 -10.28
N GLU A 54 6.95 -25.20 -9.83
CA GLU A 54 5.88 -25.73 -10.67
C GLU A 54 5.51 -24.75 -11.79
N ARG A 55 5.28 -23.47 -11.45
CA ARG A 55 4.92 -22.43 -12.43
C ARG A 55 6.00 -22.21 -13.48
N ILE A 56 7.27 -22.24 -13.07
CA ILE A 56 8.39 -22.18 -14.02
C ILE A 56 8.41 -23.39 -14.95
N LYS A 57 8.21 -24.60 -14.42
CA LYS A 57 8.14 -25.84 -15.24
C LYS A 57 6.99 -25.78 -16.26
N LEU A 58 5.83 -25.25 -15.88
CA LEU A 58 4.68 -25.05 -16.78
C LEU A 58 5.01 -24.04 -17.91
N LEU A 59 5.73 -22.96 -17.60
CA LEU A 59 6.15 -22.02 -18.64
C LEU A 59 7.21 -22.63 -19.55
N LYS A 60 8.16 -23.36 -19.01
CA LYS A 60 9.22 -24.02 -19.79
C LYS A 60 8.69 -25.13 -20.69
N SER A 61 7.63 -25.83 -20.31
CA SER A 61 6.98 -26.81 -21.20
C SER A 61 6.30 -26.15 -22.39
N LYS A 62 5.71 -24.95 -22.20
CA LYS A 62 5.09 -24.17 -23.27
C LYS A 62 6.09 -23.41 -24.14
N TYR A 63 7.19 -22.95 -23.54
CA TYR A 63 8.26 -22.18 -24.19
C TYR A 63 9.62 -22.80 -23.87
N PRO A 64 10.04 -23.85 -24.59
CA PRO A 64 11.25 -24.63 -24.26
C PRO A 64 12.55 -23.82 -24.30
N ASN A 65 12.60 -22.75 -25.11
CA ASN A 65 13.76 -21.87 -25.25
C ASN A 65 13.86 -20.80 -24.16
N TRP A 66 12.86 -20.68 -23.28
CA TRP A 66 12.91 -19.74 -22.17
C TRP A 66 13.82 -20.25 -21.05
N ASN A 67 14.62 -19.33 -20.54
CA ASN A 67 15.60 -19.53 -19.49
C ASN A 67 15.15 -18.81 -18.22
N PHE A 68 15.53 -19.36 -17.07
CA PHE A 68 15.09 -18.86 -15.78
C PHE A 68 16.29 -18.81 -14.84
N LYS A 69 16.44 -17.68 -14.15
CA LYS A 69 17.40 -17.45 -13.08
C LYS A 69 16.60 -17.12 -11.82
N ILE A 70 16.80 -17.86 -10.75
CA ILE A 70 16.22 -17.54 -9.45
C ILE A 70 17.18 -16.60 -8.74
N LEU A 71 16.70 -15.43 -8.35
CA LEU A 71 17.41 -14.52 -7.46
C LEU A 71 16.94 -14.80 -6.03
N TYR A 72 17.78 -15.48 -5.26
CA TYR A 72 17.58 -15.67 -3.82
C TYR A 72 17.96 -14.37 -3.13
N THR A 73 16.94 -13.57 -2.78
CA THR A 73 17.15 -12.23 -2.22
C THR A 73 17.67 -12.27 -0.78
N GLY A 74 17.42 -13.37 -0.06
CA GLY A 74 17.69 -13.47 1.38
C GLY A 74 16.91 -12.49 2.24
N LEU A 75 15.93 -11.78 1.66
CA LEU A 75 15.10 -10.79 2.34
C LEU A 75 13.85 -11.47 2.91
N ASP A 76 13.47 -11.08 4.12
CA ASP A 76 12.20 -11.50 4.71
C ASP A 76 11.02 -10.81 4.00
N TRP A 77 10.01 -11.60 3.64
CA TRP A 77 8.82 -11.12 2.93
C TRP A 77 8.11 -9.99 3.68
N ASN A 78 7.90 -10.11 5.00
CA ASN A 78 7.18 -9.11 5.77
C ASN A 78 7.98 -7.81 5.88
N ASP A 79 9.30 -7.91 6.04
CA ASP A 79 10.18 -6.74 6.04
C ASP A 79 10.15 -6.01 4.70
N VAL A 80 10.16 -6.74 3.58
CA VAL A 80 10.07 -6.16 2.23
C VAL A 80 8.76 -5.40 2.05
N ILE A 81 7.62 -6.02 2.35
CA ILE A 81 6.31 -5.36 2.26
C ILE A 81 6.27 -4.13 3.17
N SER A 82 6.79 -4.25 4.39
CA SER A 82 6.84 -3.15 5.35
C SER A 82 7.70 -1.98 4.86
N ASN A 83 8.85 -2.24 4.20
CA ASN A 83 9.71 -1.20 3.61
C ASN A 83 9.06 -0.50 2.39
N GLU A 84 8.16 -1.19 1.71
CA GLU A 84 7.42 -0.69 0.55
C GLU A 84 6.11 0.01 0.92
N TYR A 85 5.57 -0.28 2.10
CA TYR A 85 4.34 0.30 2.63
C TYR A 85 4.62 1.51 3.55
N VAL A 86 5.26 2.54 2.99
CA VAL A 86 5.64 3.77 3.72
C VAL A 86 5.27 5.04 2.94
N GLY A 87 5.33 6.19 3.62
CA GLY A 87 5.10 7.51 3.02
C GLY A 87 3.64 7.98 3.02
N HIS A 88 2.77 7.25 3.73
CA HIS A 88 1.35 7.53 3.85
C HIS A 88 1.04 9.01 4.16
N GLY A 89 0.01 9.52 3.50
CA GLY A 89 -0.47 10.89 3.70
C GLY A 89 0.38 11.98 3.06
N ARG A 90 1.59 11.70 2.54
CA ARG A 90 2.45 12.73 1.93
C ARG A 90 3.06 12.32 0.61
N SER A 91 3.87 11.27 0.60
CA SER A 91 4.54 10.74 -0.60
C SER A 91 4.60 9.22 -0.49
N PRO A 92 3.47 8.52 -0.69
CA PRO A 92 3.45 7.07 -0.65
C PRO A 92 4.42 6.50 -1.68
N LYS A 93 5.16 5.45 -1.32
CA LYS A 93 6.04 4.78 -2.29
C LYS A 93 5.29 4.13 -3.44
N ASN A 94 4.07 3.66 -3.16
CA ASN A 94 3.28 2.89 -4.10
C ASN A 94 1.92 3.56 -4.32
N LEU A 95 1.66 3.93 -5.58
CA LEU A 95 0.45 4.56 -6.07
C LEU A 95 -0.22 3.70 -7.14
N VAL A 96 -1.55 3.76 -7.21
CA VAL A 96 -2.34 3.14 -8.29
C VAL A 96 -3.35 4.14 -8.83
N TYR A 97 -3.59 4.07 -10.14
CA TYR A 97 -4.60 4.88 -10.80
C TYR A 97 -5.99 4.35 -10.45
N LYS A 98 -6.85 5.17 -9.84
CA LYS A 98 -8.18 4.74 -9.41
C LYS A 98 -9.10 4.54 -10.62
N ASN A 99 -9.54 3.31 -10.82
CA ASN A 99 -10.56 2.94 -11.81
C ASN A 99 -11.30 1.68 -11.33
N ASP A 100 -12.21 1.13 -12.15
CA ASP A 100 -13.00 -0.06 -11.78
C ASP A 100 -12.18 -1.31 -11.47
N SER A 101 -10.97 -1.44 -12.01
CA SER A 101 -10.05 -2.55 -11.74
C SER A 101 -9.19 -2.35 -10.50
N TYR A 102 -9.06 -1.11 -10.02
CA TYR A 102 -8.15 -0.69 -8.95
C TYR A 102 -8.87 0.27 -7.97
N LYS A 103 -9.94 -0.25 -7.36
CA LYS A 103 -10.75 0.39 -6.31
C LYS A 103 -10.96 -0.59 -5.14
N GLY A 104 -11.74 -0.19 -4.14
CA GLY A 104 -12.01 -1.04 -2.97
C GLY A 104 -10.73 -1.41 -2.22
N ALA A 105 -10.48 -2.71 -2.05
CA ALA A 105 -9.34 -3.24 -1.30
C ALA A 105 -7.97 -2.91 -1.93
N TRP A 106 -7.92 -2.32 -3.13
CA TRP A 106 -6.70 -1.75 -3.72
C TRP A 106 -6.25 -0.44 -3.06
N ILE A 107 -7.18 0.29 -2.43
CA ILE A 107 -6.94 1.62 -1.91
C ILE A 107 -6.51 1.52 -0.45
N CYS A 108 -5.41 2.16 -0.07
CA CYS A 108 -4.85 2.14 1.27
C CYS A 108 -5.86 2.58 2.35
N SER A 109 -6.04 1.77 3.39
CA SER A 109 -6.92 2.06 4.53
C SER A 109 -6.45 3.28 5.33
N ILE A 110 -5.14 3.53 5.39
CA ILE A 110 -4.54 4.66 6.12
C ILE A 110 -4.78 5.99 5.39
N CYS A 111 -4.63 5.99 4.07
CA CYS A 111 -4.75 7.21 3.25
C CYS A 111 -6.18 7.46 2.77
N GLY A 112 -7.05 6.45 2.79
CA GLY A 112 -8.38 6.50 2.22
C GLY A 112 -8.37 6.96 0.76
N ASP A 113 -9.35 7.78 0.40
CA ASP A 113 -9.49 8.29 -0.98
C ASP A 113 -8.62 9.54 -1.28
N LYS A 114 -7.59 9.82 -0.47
CA LYS A 114 -6.69 10.94 -0.70
C LYS A 114 -6.05 10.82 -2.09
N ALA A 115 -6.22 11.86 -2.89
CA ALA A 115 -5.65 11.98 -4.22
C ALA A 115 -4.18 12.42 -4.19
N TYR A 116 -3.39 11.86 -5.11
CA TYR A 116 -1.99 12.19 -5.34
C TYR A 116 -1.76 12.61 -6.79
N ASP A 117 -0.61 13.25 -7.05
CA ASP A 117 -0.19 13.79 -8.34
C ASP A 117 -1.27 14.67 -9.00
N ASN A 118 -1.75 14.28 -10.19
CA ASN A 118 -2.76 15.01 -10.96
C ASN A 118 -4.21 14.76 -10.50
N GLY A 119 -4.41 14.09 -9.35
CA GLY A 119 -5.73 13.88 -8.74
C GLY A 119 -6.30 12.46 -8.90
N ASN A 120 -5.77 11.65 -9.83
CA ASN A 120 -6.32 10.32 -10.12
C ASN A 120 -5.60 9.17 -9.44
N TRP A 121 -4.46 9.44 -8.81
CA TRP A 121 -3.67 8.43 -8.11
C TRP A 121 -4.10 8.29 -6.65
N ARG A 122 -4.03 7.08 -6.13
CA ARG A 122 -4.31 6.73 -4.73
C ARG A 122 -3.17 5.91 -4.16
N CYS A 123 -2.95 6.03 -2.86
CA CYS A 123 -2.03 5.16 -2.14
C CYS A 123 -2.51 3.71 -2.23
N VAL A 124 -1.61 2.80 -2.59
CA VAL A 124 -1.90 1.36 -2.71
C VAL A 124 -2.04 0.75 -1.32
N SER A 125 -2.97 -0.18 -1.14
CA SER A 125 -3.12 -0.96 0.09
C SER A 125 -2.00 -1.99 0.28
N GLU A 126 -1.84 -2.48 1.50
CA GLU A 126 -0.89 -3.57 1.77
C GLU A 126 -1.23 -4.82 0.96
N GLN A 127 -2.52 -5.14 0.81
CA GLN A 127 -2.99 -6.27 -0.01
C GLN A 127 -2.61 -6.10 -1.49
N GLY A 128 -2.78 -4.89 -2.05
CA GLY A 128 -2.39 -4.59 -3.43
C GLY A 128 -0.88 -4.69 -3.64
N LEU A 129 -0.11 -4.22 -2.65
CA LEU A 129 1.35 -4.34 -2.66
C LEU A 129 1.80 -5.81 -2.60
N LYS A 130 1.27 -6.59 -1.65
CA LYS A 130 1.53 -8.04 -1.52
C LYS A 130 1.22 -8.79 -2.82
N TYR A 131 0.07 -8.53 -3.43
CA TYR A 131 -0.31 -9.14 -4.71
C TYR A 131 0.68 -8.85 -5.84
N MET A 132 1.10 -7.58 -5.98
CA MET A 132 1.98 -7.15 -7.07
C MET A 132 3.44 -7.55 -6.86
N MET A 133 3.89 -7.66 -5.61
CA MET A 133 5.25 -8.11 -5.30
C MET A 133 5.40 -9.63 -5.34
N ASP A 134 4.32 -10.41 -5.19
CA ASP A 134 4.41 -11.86 -5.19
C ASP A 134 4.74 -12.38 -6.60
N PRO A 135 5.95 -12.92 -6.84
CA PRO A 135 6.35 -13.37 -8.17
C PRO A 135 5.42 -14.45 -8.74
N ARG A 136 4.75 -15.25 -7.89
CA ARG A 136 3.85 -16.33 -8.31
C ARG A 136 2.66 -15.83 -9.11
N ASN A 137 2.19 -14.61 -8.83
CA ASN A 137 1.10 -13.96 -9.55
C ASN A 137 1.50 -13.56 -10.97
N SER A 138 2.79 -13.40 -11.22
CA SER A 138 3.34 -12.96 -12.51
C SER A 138 4.10 -14.06 -13.26
N LEU A 139 4.27 -15.25 -12.67
CA LEU A 139 4.81 -16.45 -13.34
C LEU A 139 3.75 -17.08 -14.26
N ASN A 140 3.34 -16.31 -15.27
CA ASN A 140 2.44 -16.70 -16.34
C ASN A 140 2.88 -16.03 -17.66
N ALA A 141 2.43 -16.55 -18.81
CA ALA A 141 2.90 -16.10 -20.12
C ALA A 141 2.56 -14.63 -20.44
N SER A 142 1.57 -14.05 -19.76
CA SER A 142 1.21 -12.64 -19.89
C SER A 142 2.17 -11.76 -19.09
N ASP A 143 2.38 -12.05 -17.82
CA ASP A 143 3.00 -11.09 -16.90
C ASP A 143 4.50 -11.30 -16.67
N ILE A 144 5.08 -12.43 -17.12
CA ILE A 144 6.46 -12.80 -16.82
C ILE A 144 7.52 -11.83 -17.37
N PHE A 145 7.20 -11.06 -18.42
CA PHE A 145 8.14 -10.15 -19.06
C PHE A 145 8.59 -8.98 -18.18
N GLN A 146 7.92 -8.73 -17.05
CA GLN A 146 8.46 -7.83 -16.02
C GLN A 146 9.77 -8.34 -15.39
N PHE A 147 10.02 -9.64 -15.48
CA PHE A 147 11.21 -10.31 -14.96
C PHE A 147 12.28 -10.54 -16.03
N GLU A 148 12.03 -10.16 -17.30
CA GLU A 148 13.01 -10.39 -18.36
C GLU A 148 14.31 -9.66 -18.07
N GLU A 149 15.42 -10.36 -18.24
CA GLU A 149 16.77 -9.83 -18.08
C GLU A 149 17.05 -8.80 -19.20
N LEU A 150 17.22 -7.56 -18.76
CA LEU A 150 17.43 -6.39 -19.61
C LEU A 150 18.91 -6.10 -19.84
N THR A 151 19.82 -6.88 -19.25
CA THR A 151 21.23 -6.83 -19.62
C THR A 151 21.43 -7.43 -21.00
N ASN A 152 22.47 -6.98 -21.70
CA ASN A 152 22.75 -7.49 -23.03
C ASN A 152 23.18 -8.97 -22.99
N SER A 153 22.46 -9.82 -23.70
CA SER A 153 22.79 -11.23 -23.93
C SER A 153 23.11 -11.54 -25.40
N GLY A 154 23.28 -10.49 -26.22
CA GLY A 154 23.40 -10.56 -27.67
C GLY A 154 22.08 -10.18 -28.34
N SER A 155 22.13 -9.25 -29.30
CA SER A 155 20.98 -8.82 -30.10
C SER A 155 21.22 -9.13 -31.57
N ASP A 156 20.24 -9.75 -32.23
CA ASP A 156 20.22 -9.93 -33.68
C ASP A 156 19.69 -8.64 -34.32
N ILE A 157 20.54 -7.99 -35.11
CA ILE A 157 20.18 -6.76 -35.79
C ILE A 157 18.99 -6.92 -36.75
N ASN A 158 18.76 -8.12 -37.31
CA ASN A 158 17.61 -8.36 -38.16
C ASN A 158 16.30 -8.31 -37.36
N VAL A 159 16.33 -8.80 -36.12
CA VAL A 159 15.19 -8.69 -35.20
C VAL A 159 14.94 -7.23 -34.86
N VAL A 160 15.99 -6.46 -34.53
CA VAL A 160 15.88 -5.01 -34.29
C VAL A 160 15.29 -4.29 -35.51
N LYS A 161 15.73 -4.65 -36.72
CA LYS A 161 15.25 -4.10 -37.98
C LYS A 161 13.77 -4.35 -38.20
N GLU A 162 13.27 -5.54 -37.93
CA GLU A 162 11.83 -5.81 -37.99
C GLU A 162 11.05 -5.07 -36.87
N MET A 163 11.64 -4.91 -35.68
CA MET A 163 10.98 -4.17 -34.58
C MET A 163 10.80 -2.68 -34.89
N VAL A 164 11.78 -2.03 -35.52
CA VAL A 164 11.69 -0.58 -35.83
C VAL A 164 10.96 -0.28 -37.15
N LYS A 165 10.65 -1.30 -37.94
CA LYS A 165 10.00 -1.15 -39.24
C LYS A 165 8.66 -0.42 -39.12
N GLY A 166 8.48 0.61 -39.95
CA GLY A 166 7.28 1.45 -39.90
C GLY A 166 7.20 2.37 -38.68
N THR A 167 8.33 2.59 -38.00
CA THR A 167 8.45 3.59 -36.92
C THR A 167 9.46 4.67 -37.27
N PHE A 168 9.49 5.76 -36.50
CA PHE A 168 10.50 6.82 -36.64
C PHE A 168 11.93 6.36 -36.34
N LEU A 169 12.12 5.14 -35.83
CA LEU A 169 13.43 4.52 -35.59
C LEU A 169 13.96 3.72 -36.78
N ALA A 170 13.19 3.57 -37.86
CA ALA A 170 13.67 2.89 -39.06
C ALA A 170 14.90 3.63 -39.64
N GLY A 171 15.98 2.89 -39.90
CA GLY A 171 17.28 3.44 -40.30
C GLY A 171 18.25 3.73 -39.16
N TYR A 172 17.82 3.57 -37.89
CA TYR A 172 18.65 3.78 -36.69
C TYR A 172 19.01 2.47 -35.96
N GLU A 173 18.73 1.32 -36.58
CA GLU A 173 18.88 -0.02 -35.98
C GLU A 173 20.30 -0.25 -35.44
N GLN A 174 21.30 0.05 -36.27
CA GLN A 174 22.70 -0.15 -35.92
C GLN A 174 23.10 0.75 -34.75
N GLY A 175 22.69 2.02 -34.76
CA GLY A 175 22.97 2.95 -33.68
C GLY A 175 22.34 2.50 -32.35
N ILE A 176 21.14 1.91 -32.40
CA ILE A 176 20.48 1.32 -31.22
C ILE A 176 21.27 0.11 -30.72
N VAL A 177 21.63 -0.82 -31.60
CA VAL A 177 22.42 -2.02 -31.24
C VAL A 177 23.76 -1.63 -30.65
N ASP A 178 24.48 -0.69 -31.27
CA ASP A 178 25.80 -0.25 -30.81
C ASP A 178 25.71 0.41 -29.43
N ALA A 179 24.75 1.31 -29.24
CA ALA A 179 24.53 1.96 -27.95
C ALA A 179 24.08 0.96 -26.87
N ALA A 180 23.21 0.02 -27.20
CA ALA A 180 22.78 -1.04 -26.28
C ALA A 180 23.96 -1.93 -25.88
N ASN A 181 24.78 -2.37 -26.84
CA ASN A 181 25.99 -3.16 -26.61
C ASN A 181 26.99 -2.43 -25.72
N LYS A 182 27.32 -1.18 -26.07
CA LYS A 182 28.22 -0.30 -25.31
C LYS A 182 27.80 -0.16 -23.84
N ASN A 183 26.50 -0.19 -23.57
CA ASN A 183 25.95 0.03 -22.24
C ASN A 183 25.49 -1.26 -21.54
N ASN A 184 25.74 -2.43 -22.12
CA ASN A 184 25.27 -3.72 -21.60
C ASN A 184 23.74 -3.77 -21.37
N VAL A 185 22.97 -3.24 -22.32
CA VAL A 185 21.50 -3.27 -22.29
C VAL A 185 20.97 -4.12 -23.46
N ASN A 186 19.84 -4.78 -23.25
CA ASN A 186 19.11 -5.50 -24.28
C ASN A 186 18.49 -4.52 -25.30
N ALA A 187 18.88 -4.62 -26.58
CA ALA A 187 18.44 -3.70 -27.62
C ALA A 187 16.93 -3.82 -27.91
N TYR A 188 16.35 -5.00 -27.80
CA TYR A 188 14.91 -5.21 -28.02
C TYR A 188 14.09 -4.45 -26.98
N TYR A 189 14.50 -4.53 -25.73
CA TYR A 189 13.91 -3.75 -24.65
C TYR A 189 13.97 -2.25 -24.92
N ILE A 190 15.13 -1.75 -25.36
CA ILE A 190 15.29 -0.33 -25.71
C ILE A 190 14.30 0.09 -26.81
N VAL A 191 14.19 -0.68 -27.88
CA VAL A 191 13.25 -0.38 -28.97
C VAL A 191 11.81 -0.38 -28.46
N ALA A 192 11.41 -1.40 -27.70
CA ALA A 192 10.07 -1.49 -27.13
C ALA A 192 9.75 -0.30 -26.22
N ARG A 193 10.70 0.11 -25.36
CA ARG A 193 10.54 1.27 -24.47
C ARG A 193 10.43 2.58 -25.25
N ILE A 194 11.29 2.82 -26.24
CA ILE A 194 11.21 4.03 -27.05
C ILE A 194 9.86 4.11 -27.79
N ILE A 195 9.40 3.02 -28.40
CA ILE A 195 8.11 2.98 -29.11
C ILE A 195 6.95 3.23 -28.14
N GLN A 196 7.01 2.69 -26.92
CA GLN A 196 6.00 2.95 -25.89
C GLN A 196 5.96 4.42 -25.49
N GLU A 197 7.12 5.03 -25.28
CA GLU A 197 7.23 6.42 -24.81
C GLU A 197 6.91 7.45 -25.89
N GLN A 198 7.23 7.14 -27.15
CA GLN A 198 7.18 8.11 -28.25
C GLN A 198 6.09 7.81 -29.29
N GLY A 199 5.47 6.62 -29.22
CA GLY A 199 4.63 6.10 -30.28
C GLY A 199 5.42 5.77 -31.55
N LYS A 200 4.79 5.06 -32.49
CA LYS A 200 5.45 4.65 -33.75
C LYS A 200 5.92 5.84 -34.59
N THR A 201 5.23 6.97 -34.55
CA THR A 201 5.54 8.16 -35.35
C THR A 201 6.47 9.15 -34.65
N GLY A 202 6.83 8.89 -33.40
CA GLY A 202 7.54 9.86 -32.56
C GLY A 202 6.67 11.02 -32.08
N THR A 203 7.24 11.86 -31.21
CA THR A 203 6.60 13.06 -30.63
C THR A 203 7.38 14.32 -30.98
N VAL A 204 6.95 15.48 -30.47
CA VAL A 204 7.71 16.74 -30.56
C VAL A 204 9.15 16.56 -30.08
N LEU A 205 9.37 15.74 -29.05
CA LEU A 205 10.69 15.52 -28.47
C LEU A 205 11.63 14.72 -29.37
N THR A 206 11.14 14.01 -30.40
CA THR A 206 11.97 13.16 -31.26
C THR A 206 12.14 13.69 -32.68
N LYS A 207 11.51 14.82 -33.02
CA LYS A 207 11.53 15.37 -34.37
C LYS A 207 12.60 16.43 -34.62
N GLY A 208 13.15 17.02 -33.55
CA GLY A 208 14.09 18.12 -33.66
C GLY A 208 13.45 19.45 -34.10
N GLU A 209 12.12 19.52 -34.20
CA GLU A 209 11.39 20.73 -34.57
C GLU A 209 11.37 21.79 -33.46
N GLY A 210 11.74 21.40 -32.23
CA GLY A 210 11.59 22.23 -31.04
C GLY A 210 10.12 22.43 -30.65
N TYR A 211 9.87 23.35 -29.73
CA TYR A 211 8.50 23.72 -29.33
C TYR A 211 8.35 25.25 -29.29
N LYS A 212 7.38 25.79 -30.04
CA LYS A 212 7.16 27.24 -30.20
C LYS A 212 8.44 28.02 -30.54
N GLY A 213 9.26 27.47 -31.45
CA GLY A 213 10.52 28.06 -31.90
C GLY A 213 11.71 27.91 -30.93
N GLN A 214 11.51 27.31 -29.76
CA GLN A 214 12.58 27.06 -28.80
C GLN A 214 13.16 25.65 -28.97
N TYR A 215 14.49 25.54 -28.79
CA TYR A 215 15.23 24.27 -28.82
C TYR A 215 15.10 23.47 -30.13
N VAL A 216 14.99 24.14 -31.27
CA VAL A 216 15.11 23.51 -32.60
C VAL A 216 16.46 22.79 -32.72
N GLY A 217 16.45 21.59 -33.29
CA GLY A 217 17.62 20.74 -33.48
C GLY A 217 17.97 19.83 -32.30
N TYR A 218 17.16 19.82 -31.23
CA TYR A 218 17.38 18.95 -30.06
C TYR A 218 16.35 17.83 -29.96
N TYR A 219 16.82 16.68 -29.49
CA TYR A 219 16.08 15.42 -29.46
C TYR A 219 16.12 14.81 -28.05
N ASN A 220 15.00 14.34 -27.52
CA ASN A 220 14.87 13.67 -26.23
C ASN A 220 13.98 12.42 -26.35
N VAL A 221 14.58 11.30 -26.75
CA VAL A 221 13.85 10.06 -27.06
C VAL A 221 13.36 9.29 -25.81
N PHE A 222 13.88 9.61 -24.62
CA PHE A 222 13.49 9.00 -23.34
C PHE A 222 12.75 9.97 -22.39
N ASN A 223 12.16 11.04 -22.92
CA ASN A 223 11.38 12.02 -22.15
C ASN A 223 12.10 12.57 -20.89
N ARG A 224 13.44 12.62 -20.93
CA ARG A 224 14.24 12.88 -19.73
C ARG A 224 14.05 14.30 -19.24
N GLY A 225 13.59 14.43 -18.00
CA GLY A 225 13.26 15.73 -17.38
C GLY A 225 12.09 16.45 -18.05
N ALA A 226 11.29 15.74 -18.85
CA ALA A 226 10.03 16.25 -19.37
C ALA A 226 8.97 16.19 -18.26
N SER A 227 9.00 17.16 -17.35
CA SER A 227 8.08 17.27 -16.22
C SER A 227 7.50 18.67 -16.12
N GLY A 228 6.33 18.79 -15.52
CA GLY A 228 5.62 20.06 -15.38
C GLY A 228 4.12 19.85 -15.17
N ASN A 229 3.41 20.93 -14.90
CA ASN A 229 1.96 20.94 -14.70
C ASN A 229 1.19 21.21 -16.00
N SER A 230 1.90 21.53 -17.09
CA SER A 230 1.33 21.75 -18.43
C SER A 230 2.15 21.06 -19.52
N THR A 231 1.52 20.79 -20.67
CA THR A 231 2.19 20.22 -21.84
C THR A 231 3.39 21.06 -22.30
N GLU A 232 3.27 22.39 -22.22
CA GLU A 232 4.36 23.31 -22.59
C GLU A 232 5.57 23.18 -21.66
N GLU A 233 5.34 23.16 -20.35
CA GLU A 233 6.42 22.95 -19.37
C GLU A 233 7.11 21.61 -19.59
N ILE A 234 6.34 20.53 -19.76
CA ILE A 234 6.85 19.18 -20.00
C ILE A 234 7.77 19.17 -21.25
N LEU A 235 7.32 19.74 -22.37
CA LEU A 235 8.08 19.74 -23.61
C LEU A 235 9.34 20.62 -23.53
N LEU A 236 9.23 21.83 -23.00
CA LEU A 236 10.36 22.76 -22.90
C LEU A 236 11.42 22.27 -21.89
N ASN A 237 11.01 21.69 -20.77
CA ASN A 237 11.94 21.11 -19.80
C ASN A 237 12.67 19.90 -20.38
N GLY A 238 11.96 19.03 -21.11
CA GLY A 238 12.56 17.90 -21.82
C GLY A 238 13.58 18.35 -22.88
N LEU A 239 13.25 19.36 -23.69
CA LEU A 239 14.16 19.90 -24.70
C LEU A 239 15.35 20.66 -24.07
N ALA A 240 15.16 21.32 -22.94
CA ALA A 240 16.24 21.94 -22.19
C ALA A 240 17.26 20.90 -21.68
N ILE A 241 16.79 19.72 -21.25
CA ILE A 241 17.66 18.58 -20.93
C ILE A 241 18.41 18.10 -22.18
N ALA A 242 17.73 17.91 -23.31
CA ALA A 242 18.40 17.52 -24.55
C ALA A 242 19.52 18.48 -24.93
N LYS A 243 19.29 19.79 -24.79
CA LYS A 243 20.32 20.81 -24.98
C LYS A 243 21.47 20.69 -24.00
N LYS A 244 21.18 20.51 -22.71
CA LYS A 244 22.20 20.34 -21.66
C LYS A 244 23.14 19.18 -21.95
N TYR A 245 22.63 18.09 -22.52
CA TYR A 245 23.41 16.89 -22.83
C TYR A 245 23.89 16.81 -24.28
N GLY A 246 23.66 17.85 -25.08
CA GLY A 246 24.16 17.92 -26.47
C GLY A 246 23.50 16.92 -27.42
N TRP A 247 22.23 16.56 -27.18
CA TRP A 247 21.46 15.64 -28.02
C TRP A 247 20.95 16.36 -29.29
N THR A 248 21.90 16.70 -30.17
CA THR A 248 21.67 17.48 -31.40
C THR A 248 21.24 16.64 -32.61
N SER A 249 20.99 15.36 -32.42
CA SER A 249 20.46 14.43 -33.43
C SER A 249 19.70 13.32 -32.74
N LEU A 250 18.91 12.57 -33.49
CA LEU A 250 18.18 11.43 -32.94
C LEU A 250 19.15 10.34 -32.44
N GLU A 251 20.22 10.04 -33.16
CA GLU A 251 21.27 9.09 -32.75
C GLU A 251 21.89 9.47 -31.40
N LYS A 252 22.25 10.74 -31.21
CA LYS A 252 22.84 11.21 -29.95
C LYS A 252 21.87 11.11 -28.79
N SER A 253 20.58 11.35 -29.05
CA SER A 253 19.52 11.19 -28.05
C SER A 253 19.34 9.72 -27.66
N ILE A 254 19.38 8.81 -28.63
CA ILE A 254 19.33 7.36 -28.42
C ILE A 254 20.52 6.90 -27.58
N ASP A 255 21.76 7.17 -28.01
CA ASP A 255 22.96 6.75 -27.26
C ASP A 255 22.99 7.35 -25.84
N GLY A 256 22.77 8.67 -25.73
CA GLY A 256 22.81 9.35 -24.43
C GLY A 256 21.69 8.91 -23.48
N GLY A 257 20.51 8.61 -24.01
CA GLY A 257 19.38 8.10 -23.24
C GLY A 257 19.57 6.65 -22.76
N ILE A 258 20.08 5.77 -23.63
CA ILE A 258 20.45 4.40 -23.26
C ILE A 258 21.54 4.42 -22.19
N SER A 259 22.59 5.24 -22.37
CA SER A 259 23.63 5.41 -21.36
C SER A 259 23.09 5.91 -20.03
N PHE A 260 22.15 6.85 -20.04
CA PHE A 260 21.51 7.31 -18.80
C PHE A 260 20.74 6.17 -18.12
N LEU A 261 19.91 5.44 -18.86
CA LEU A 261 19.13 4.32 -18.35
C LEU A 261 20.04 3.23 -17.75
N ALA A 262 21.08 2.85 -18.47
CA ALA A 262 22.01 1.81 -18.04
C ALA A 262 22.73 2.19 -16.74
N ASN A 263 23.32 3.38 -16.69
CA ASN A 263 24.06 3.85 -15.52
C ASN A 263 23.19 4.01 -14.26
N ASN A 264 21.90 4.32 -14.42
CA ASN A 264 21.01 4.56 -13.28
C ASN A 264 20.34 3.31 -12.73
N TYR A 265 20.29 2.22 -13.51
CA TYR A 265 19.54 1.01 -13.16
C TYR A 265 20.32 -0.26 -13.46
N ILE A 266 20.64 -0.54 -14.74
CA ILE A 266 21.28 -1.79 -15.15
C ILE A 266 22.66 -1.97 -14.49
N HIS A 267 23.52 -0.95 -14.52
CA HIS A 267 24.84 -1.01 -13.88
C HIS A 267 24.79 -1.02 -12.35
N LYS A 268 23.61 -0.77 -11.78
CA LYS A 268 23.35 -0.90 -10.34
C LYS A 268 22.71 -2.23 -9.97
N GLY A 269 22.61 -3.18 -10.91
CA GLY A 269 22.05 -4.52 -10.66
C GLY A 269 20.54 -4.65 -10.91
N GLN A 270 19.82 -3.55 -11.19
CA GLN A 270 18.38 -3.56 -11.48
C GLN A 270 18.08 -4.05 -12.90
N ASN A 271 18.42 -5.32 -13.12
CA ASN A 271 18.52 -5.96 -14.42
C ASN A 271 17.16 -6.40 -14.99
N ASN A 272 16.04 -6.09 -14.35
CA ASN A 272 14.71 -6.24 -14.91
C ASN A 272 13.74 -5.16 -14.39
N LEU A 273 12.55 -5.09 -14.98
CA LEU A 273 11.55 -4.08 -14.64
C LEU A 273 11.04 -4.22 -13.20
N TYR A 274 10.96 -5.45 -12.68
CA TYR A 274 10.57 -5.70 -11.29
C TYR A 274 11.61 -5.11 -10.31
N LEU A 275 12.90 -5.37 -10.52
CA LEU A 275 13.99 -4.84 -9.72
C LEU A 275 14.09 -3.31 -9.83
N GLN A 276 13.82 -2.75 -11.02
CA GLN A 276 13.69 -1.30 -11.18
C GLN A 276 12.54 -0.71 -10.36
N LYS A 277 11.43 -1.44 -10.19
CA LYS A 277 10.27 -0.98 -9.42
C LYS A 277 10.45 -1.14 -7.90
N PHE A 278 11.04 -2.24 -7.45
CA PHE A 278 11.06 -2.60 -6.03
C PHE A 278 12.44 -2.50 -5.37
N ASP A 279 13.54 -2.51 -6.13
CA ASP A 279 14.92 -2.32 -5.62
C ASP A 279 15.26 -3.33 -4.51
N VAL A 280 15.13 -4.62 -4.84
CA VAL A 280 15.29 -5.75 -3.89
C VAL A 280 16.58 -6.53 -4.09
N GLU A 281 17.41 -6.10 -5.04
CA GLU A 281 18.75 -6.62 -5.26
C GLU A 281 19.78 -5.82 -4.44
N ALA A 282 20.63 -6.51 -3.70
CA ALA A 282 21.55 -5.89 -2.74
C ALA A 282 22.84 -5.38 -3.39
N THR A 283 22.74 -4.74 -4.56
CA THR A 283 23.90 -4.28 -5.34
C THR A 283 24.26 -2.84 -5.01
N ASN A 284 23.28 -1.99 -4.69
CA ASN A 284 23.51 -0.57 -4.39
C ASN A 284 22.54 -0.01 -3.31
N GLY A 285 22.29 -0.81 -2.28
CA GLY A 285 21.25 -0.54 -1.28
C GLY A 285 19.96 -1.29 -1.60
N LEU A 286 18.90 -0.99 -0.85
CA LEU A 286 17.57 -1.58 -1.04
C LEU A 286 16.50 -0.48 -0.91
N TYR A 287 15.38 -0.66 -1.61
CA TYR A 287 14.14 0.12 -1.49
C TYR A 287 14.29 1.64 -1.69
N SER A 288 15.33 2.10 -2.35
CA SER A 288 15.73 3.51 -2.43
C SER A 288 15.90 4.04 -3.85
N ASN A 289 16.30 3.20 -4.81
CA ASN A 289 16.50 3.57 -6.20
C ASN A 289 15.38 3.06 -7.11
N GLN A 290 14.12 3.34 -6.74
CA GLN A 290 12.96 2.88 -7.49
C GLN A 290 12.60 3.82 -8.64
N TYR A 291 12.36 3.23 -9.82
CA TYR A 291 12.08 3.97 -11.06
C TYR A 291 10.75 4.73 -11.01
N MET A 292 9.73 4.17 -10.36
CA MET A 292 8.36 4.70 -10.37
C MET A 292 7.58 4.39 -9.08
N GLN A 293 6.65 5.30 -8.73
CA GLN A 293 5.65 5.06 -7.69
C GLN A 293 4.45 4.22 -8.17
N ASN A 294 4.16 4.19 -9.48
CA ASN A 294 3.08 3.37 -10.02
C ASN A 294 3.34 1.88 -9.75
N ILE A 295 2.48 1.24 -8.96
CA ILE A 295 2.62 -0.17 -8.60
C ILE A 295 2.52 -1.11 -9.82
N LEU A 296 1.83 -0.69 -10.88
CA LEU A 296 1.61 -1.49 -12.09
C LEU A 296 2.69 -1.30 -13.15
N ALA A 297 3.69 -0.44 -12.91
CA ALA A 297 4.66 -0.04 -13.92
C ALA A 297 5.40 -1.24 -14.54
N ALA A 298 5.99 -2.10 -13.71
CA ALA A 298 6.75 -3.24 -14.17
C ALA A 298 5.91 -4.22 -15.02
N GLN A 299 4.68 -4.53 -14.57
CA GLN A 299 3.75 -5.38 -15.30
C GLN A 299 3.31 -4.75 -16.63
N SER A 300 3.01 -3.45 -16.64
CA SER A 300 2.53 -2.73 -17.82
C SER A 300 3.62 -2.63 -18.88
N GLU A 301 4.83 -2.25 -18.48
CA GLU A 301 5.99 -2.21 -19.38
C GLU A 301 6.38 -3.60 -19.87
N GLY A 302 6.33 -4.63 -19.01
CA GLY A 302 6.51 -6.03 -19.40
C GLY A 302 5.48 -6.49 -20.43
N THR A 303 4.22 -6.08 -20.28
CA THR A 303 3.16 -6.34 -21.27
C THR A 303 3.47 -5.71 -22.63
N THR A 304 3.97 -4.46 -22.65
CA THR A 304 4.39 -3.83 -23.91
C THR A 304 5.55 -4.58 -24.55
N LEU A 305 6.55 -4.99 -23.75
CA LEU A 305 7.68 -5.77 -24.23
C LEU A 305 7.23 -7.10 -24.85
N ARG A 306 6.38 -7.85 -24.13
CA ARG A 306 5.72 -9.07 -24.64
C ARG A 306 5.00 -8.84 -25.97
N ASN A 307 4.15 -7.81 -26.04
CA ASN A 307 3.39 -7.53 -27.26
C ASN A 307 4.30 -7.22 -28.44
N THR A 308 5.45 -6.59 -28.18
CA THR A 308 6.47 -6.35 -29.21
C THR A 308 7.04 -7.67 -29.74
N TYR A 309 7.38 -8.62 -28.87
CA TYR A 309 7.83 -9.95 -29.29
C TYR A 309 6.76 -10.77 -30.02
N ILE A 310 5.48 -10.65 -29.62
CA ILE A 310 4.36 -11.26 -30.36
C ILE A 310 4.32 -10.72 -31.79
N ASN A 311 4.39 -9.39 -31.96
CA ASN A 311 4.25 -8.73 -33.26
C ASN A 311 5.36 -9.09 -34.26
N ILE A 312 6.53 -9.48 -33.77
CA ILE A 312 7.67 -9.91 -34.60
C ILE A 312 7.84 -11.44 -34.61
N ASN A 313 6.86 -12.20 -34.09
CA ASN A 313 6.90 -13.65 -33.98
C ASN A 313 8.14 -14.21 -33.24
N SER A 314 8.63 -13.48 -32.23
CA SER A 314 9.83 -13.82 -31.45
C SER A 314 9.50 -14.43 -30.08
N MET A 315 8.24 -14.72 -29.76
CA MET A 315 7.88 -15.31 -28.46
C MET A 315 8.56 -16.66 -28.18
N SER A 316 8.89 -17.42 -29.23
CA SER A 316 9.59 -18.70 -29.15
C SER A 316 11.11 -18.58 -29.07
N SER A 317 11.66 -17.37 -29.15
CA SER A 317 13.09 -17.11 -29.04
C SER A 317 13.60 -17.33 -27.62
N SER A 318 14.92 -17.26 -27.45
CA SER A 318 15.54 -17.30 -26.13
C SER A 318 15.23 -16.01 -25.36
N HIS A 319 14.57 -16.16 -24.21
CA HIS A 319 14.35 -15.09 -23.22
C HIS A 319 14.83 -15.59 -21.87
N THR A 320 15.50 -14.75 -21.10
CA THR A 320 15.94 -15.10 -19.74
C THR A 320 15.16 -14.28 -18.74
N PHE A 321 14.55 -14.94 -17.75
CA PHE A 321 13.77 -14.28 -16.70
C PHE A 321 14.46 -14.43 -15.34
N ILE A 322 14.70 -13.32 -14.65
CA ILE A 322 15.26 -13.28 -13.29
C ILE A 322 14.10 -13.16 -12.30
N ILE A 323 13.80 -14.26 -11.59
CA ILE A 323 12.67 -14.35 -10.66
C ILE A 323 13.19 -14.13 -9.23
N PRO A 324 12.85 -13.01 -8.56
CA PRO A 324 13.19 -12.82 -7.15
C PRO A 324 12.34 -13.73 -6.26
N VAL A 325 12.95 -14.32 -5.24
CA VAL A 325 12.26 -15.05 -4.18
C VAL A 325 12.66 -14.51 -2.81
N TYR A 326 11.74 -14.58 -1.85
CA TYR A 326 11.87 -14.00 -0.51
C TYR A 326 11.79 -15.11 0.54
N GLU A 327 12.49 -14.94 1.65
CA GLU A 327 12.31 -15.81 2.81
C GLU A 327 10.94 -15.55 3.45
N ASN A 328 10.35 -16.57 4.07
CA ASN A 328 9.07 -16.48 4.79
C ASN A 328 7.90 -15.95 3.93
N MET A 329 7.89 -16.27 2.63
CA MET A 329 6.75 -15.99 1.76
C MET A 329 5.48 -16.70 2.27
N PRO A 330 4.27 -16.15 2.00
CA PRO A 330 3.02 -16.81 2.35
C PRO A 330 2.92 -18.19 1.67
N SER A 331 2.25 -19.14 2.34
CA SER A 331 2.05 -20.50 1.82
C SER A 331 1.43 -20.50 0.42
N ASP A 332 0.44 -19.63 0.23
CA ASP A 332 -0.28 -19.46 -1.02
C ASP A 332 0.09 -18.14 -1.69
N ALA A 333 -0.11 -18.08 -3.01
CA ALA A 333 0.05 -16.84 -3.75
C ALA A 333 -0.90 -15.78 -3.20
N CYS A 334 -0.41 -14.55 -3.01
CA CYS A 334 -1.23 -13.46 -2.49
C CYS A 334 -2.42 -13.21 -3.41
N SER A 335 -3.65 -13.20 -2.87
CA SER A 335 -4.86 -12.99 -3.65
C SER A 335 -4.93 -11.58 -4.25
N ARG A 336 -5.53 -11.47 -5.44
CA ARG A 336 -5.85 -10.16 -6.03
C ARG A 336 -6.85 -9.42 -5.11
N PRO A 337 -6.59 -8.15 -4.74
CA PRO A 337 -7.54 -7.38 -3.93
C PRO A 337 -8.90 -7.23 -4.63
N ASP A 338 -9.97 -7.40 -3.85
CA ASP A 338 -11.35 -7.23 -4.29
C ASP A 338 -11.67 -5.74 -4.51
N THR A 339 -12.16 -5.43 -5.70
CA THR A 339 -12.56 -4.07 -6.09
C THR A 339 -13.79 -3.56 -5.34
N ASN A 340 -14.57 -4.44 -4.71
CA ASN A 340 -15.71 -4.07 -3.86
C ASN A 340 -15.43 -4.29 -2.36
N GLY A 341 -14.27 -4.86 -2.04
CA GLY A 341 -13.85 -5.12 -0.67
C GLY A 341 -13.28 -3.89 0.03
N SER A 342 -13.03 -4.03 1.33
CA SER A 342 -12.28 -3.06 2.12
C SER A 342 -10.82 -3.49 2.23
N SER A 343 -9.91 -2.51 2.31
CA SER A 343 -8.51 -2.81 2.58
C SER A 343 -8.27 -2.92 4.08
N SER A 344 -7.40 -3.86 4.45
CA SER A 344 -6.83 -3.94 5.80
C SER A 344 -5.31 -3.86 5.72
N SER A 345 -4.69 -3.61 6.88
CA SER A 345 -3.24 -3.63 7.01
C SER A 345 -2.85 -4.22 8.35
N ASP A 346 -1.92 -5.17 8.33
CA ASP A 346 -1.33 -5.80 9.51
C ASP A 346 -0.06 -5.04 9.96
N ILE A 347 0.42 -4.11 9.13
CA ILE A 347 1.61 -3.30 9.40
C ILE A 347 1.27 -2.20 10.41
N ASP A 348 1.91 -2.26 11.57
CA ASP A 348 1.75 -1.28 12.63
C ASP A 348 2.27 0.11 12.22
N VAL A 349 1.36 1.08 12.10
CA VAL A 349 1.66 2.47 11.77
C VAL A 349 1.13 3.43 12.83
N VAL A 350 1.91 4.48 13.09
CA VAL A 350 1.62 5.50 14.09
C VAL A 350 1.69 6.90 13.48
N ARG A 351 0.82 7.78 13.93
CA ARG A 351 0.77 9.21 13.60
C ARG A 351 1.42 10.03 14.71
N VAL A 352 2.25 10.97 14.31
CA VAL A 352 2.99 11.82 15.25
C VAL A 352 2.10 12.96 15.74
N ASN A 353 2.00 13.11 17.05
CA ASN A 353 1.16 14.10 17.74
C ASN A 353 2.03 15.01 18.63
N VAL A 354 2.64 16.02 18.00
CA VAL A 354 3.44 17.08 18.62
C VAL A 354 3.14 18.41 17.92
N ASP A 355 3.42 19.56 18.53
CA ASP A 355 3.25 20.85 17.86
C ASP A 355 4.40 21.23 16.94
N GLU A 356 5.65 20.89 17.30
CA GLU A 356 6.82 21.20 16.48
C GLU A 356 7.48 19.93 15.93
N THR A 357 8.33 19.30 16.73
CA THR A 357 9.12 18.14 16.30
C THR A 357 9.29 17.13 17.42
N LEU A 358 9.55 15.88 17.05
CA LEU A 358 9.88 14.80 17.94
C LEU A 358 11.18 14.12 17.49
N ARG A 359 12.12 13.97 18.40
CA ARG A 359 13.46 13.48 18.10
C ARG A 359 13.48 11.95 17.92
N ILE A 360 14.14 11.49 16.87
CA ILE A 360 14.49 10.08 16.67
C ILE A 360 15.91 9.88 17.19
N ARG A 361 16.08 8.90 18.09
CA ARG A 361 17.35 8.61 18.76
C ARG A 361 17.95 7.29 18.26
N ASN A 362 19.26 7.15 18.42
CA ASN A 362 19.98 5.94 18.04
C ASN A 362 19.63 4.72 18.93
N ASN A 363 19.25 4.95 20.19
CA ASN A 363 18.88 3.94 21.19
C ASN A 363 17.77 4.49 22.13
N PRO A 364 17.07 3.64 22.91
CA PRO A 364 16.16 4.10 23.96
C PRO A 364 16.83 5.11 24.90
N ASN A 365 16.27 6.32 25.02
CA ASN A 365 16.84 7.44 25.79
C ASN A 365 18.28 7.86 25.37
N GLY A 366 18.73 7.50 24.17
CA GLY A 366 20.08 7.81 23.67
C GLY A 366 20.31 9.31 23.44
N THR A 367 21.55 9.79 23.56
CA THR A 367 21.86 11.22 23.44
C THR A 367 22.06 11.70 22.00
N GLU A 368 22.14 10.80 21.02
CA GLU A 368 22.38 11.10 19.60
C GLU A 368 21.06 11.24 18.81
N THR A 369 20.99 12.23 17.91
CA THR A 369 19.84 12.40 17.00
C THR A 369 20.15 11.68 15.70
N VAL A 370 19.28 10.77 15.27
CA VAL A 370 19.36 10.17 13.93
C VAL A 370 18.29 10.72 12.98
N GLY A 371 17.33 11.48 13.51
CA GLY A 371 16.34 12.19 12.71
C GLY A 371 15.29 12.92 13.54
N TRP A 372 14.32 13.50 12.85
CA TRP A 372 13.20 14.21 13.44
C TRP A 372 11.89 13.78 12.80
N LEU A 373 10.84 13.73 13.59
CA LEU A 373 9.46 13.56 13.18
C LEU A 373 8.70 14.87 13.36
N TYR A 374 7.74 15.11 12.48
CA TYR A 374 6.94 16.33 12.46
C TYR A 374 5.47 16.04 12.76
N LYS A 375 4.71 17.07 13.15
CA LYS A 375 3.26 16.98 13.36
C LYS A 375 2.55 16.27 12.21
N ASN A 376 1.69 15.31 12.54
CA ASN A 376 0.89 14.49 11.62
C ASN A 376 1.69 13.57 10.67
N GLU A 377 3.01 13.47 10.82
CA GLU A 377 3.80 12.50 10.06
C GLU A 377 3.39 11.07 10.44
N ILE A 378 3.30 10.19 9.44
CA ILE A 378 2.93 8.77 9.62
C ILE A 378 4.19 7.93 9.42
N VAL A 379 4.50 7.08 10.39
CA VAL A 379 5.68 6.19 10.37
C VAL A 379 5.29 4.76 10.74
N THR A 380 6.08 3.79 10.27
CA THR A 380 5.93 2.40 10.68
C THR A 380 6.55 2.19 12.05
N ARG A 381 5.85 1.51 12.96
CA ARG A 381 6.40 1.02 14.22
C ARG A 381 6.95 -0.38 13.99
N LEU A 382 8.26 -0.54 14.12
CA LEU A 382 8.95 -1.81 13.95
C LEU A 382 8.91 -2.64 15.24
N GLU A 383 9.08 -1.98 16.39
CA GLU A 383 9.06 -2.63 17.71
C GLU A 383 8.32 -1.73 18.70
N LYS A 384 7.30 -2.28 19.37
CA LYS A 384 6.57 -1.61 20.45
C LYS A 384 7.25 -1.93 21.78
N ALA A 385 7.73 -0.91 22.49
CA ALA A 385 8.42 -1.14 23.75
C ALA A 385 7.46 -1.68 24.83
N THR A 386 7.92 -2.69 25.56
CA THR A 386 7.18 -3.36 26.65
C THR A 386 7.53 -2.82 28.04
N SER A 387 8.62 -2.07 28.16
CA SER A 387 9.06 -1.43 29.41
C SER A 387 9.46 0.03 29.20
N LYS A 388 9.38 0.82 30.28
CA LYS A 388 9.78 2.23 30.27
C LYS A 388 11.28 2.37 30.51
N VAL A 389 11.92 3.28 29.78
CA VAL A 389 13.29 3.74 30.03
C VAL A 389 13.24 5.24 30.26
N ASN A 390 13.72 5.68 31.44
CA ASN A 390 13.68 7.07 31.87
C ASN A 390 12.25 7.68 31.91
N GLY A 391 11.22 6.89 32.24
CA GLY A 391 9.85 7.38 32.43
C GLY A 391 8.94 7.32 31.20
N THR A 392 9.42 6.87 30.03
CA THR A 392 8.59 6.68 28.82
C THR A 392 8.94 5.39 28.08
N TYR A 393 8.05 4.95 27.20
CA TYR A 393 8.27 3.83 26.27
C TYR A 393 8.97 4.32 25.01
N TRP A 394 10.01 3.61 24.57
CA TRP A 394 10.79 3.97 23.38
C TRP A 394 10.51 2.99 22.25
N ASP A 395 9.50 3.31 21.44
CA ASP A 395 9.14 2.50 20.28
C ASP A 395 10.20 2.69 19.18
N LYS A 396 10.57 1.60 18.50
CA LYS A 396 11.45 1.66 17.32
C LYS A 396 10.60 1.91 16.09
N ILE A 397 10.95 2.92 15.31
CA ILE A 397 10.18 3.36 14.15
C ILE A 397 11.04 3.43 12.89
N ARG A 398 10.38 3.48 11.73
CA ARG A 398 10.98 3.73 10.43
C ARG A 398 10.24 4.82 9.66
N LYS A 399 10.99 5.79 9.16
CA LYS A 399 10.51 6.84 8.25
C LYS A 399 10.43 6.35 6.80
N SER A 400 9.67 7.05 5.96
CA SER A 400 9.60 6.76 4.52
C SER A 400 10.92 6.93 3.76
N ASN A 401 11.85 7.72 4.29
CA ASN A 401 13.19 7.91 3.73
C ASN A 401 14.22 6.91 4.27
N GLY A 402 13.80 5.85 4.96
CA GLY A 402 14.68 4.79 5.46
C GLY A 402 15.29 5.03 6.85
N VAL A 403 15.14 6.22 7.45
CA VAL A 403 15.66 6.49 8.80
C VAL A 403 14.96 5.60 9.82
N ILE A 404 15.76 4.82 10.56
CA ILE A 404 15.32 3.94 11.66
C ILE A 404 15.91 4.43 12.98
N GLY A 405 15.11 4.45 14.03
CA GLY A 405 15.57 4.74 15.39
C GLY A 405 14.46 4.66 16.42
N TYR A 406 14.74 5.15 17.63
CA TYR A 406 13.85 5.05 18.79
C TYR A 406 13.22 6.39 19.11
N VAL A 407 11.91 6.37 19.41
CA VAL A 407 11.10 7.55 19.68
C VAL A 407 10.23 7.30 20.90
N ALA A 408 10.08 8.31 21.76
CA ALA A 408 9.17 8.24 22.91
C ALA A 408 7.72 8.12 22.42
N ARG A 409 7.00 7.10 22.90
CA ARG A 409 5.59 6.87 22.56
C ARG A 409 4.66 7.87 23.26
N GLU A 410 4.98 8.21 24.49
CA GLU A 410 4.21 9.12 25.35
C GLU A 410 5.14 10.17 25.97
N THR A 411 4.53 11.26 26.44
CA THR A 411 5.24 12.28 27.22
C THR A 411 5.81 11.69 28.50
N TYR A 412 6.79 12.38 29.06
CA TYR A 412 7.18 12.10 30.44
C TYR A 412 6.06 12.53 31.39
N GLU A 413 5.96 11.90 32.56
CA GLU A 413 4.88 12.16 33.53
C GLU A 413 4.77 13.64 33.97
N ASN A 414 5.83 14.42 33.80
CA ASN A 414 5.90 15.85 34.12
C ASN A 414 5.43 16.78 32.97
N GLU A 415 5.24 16.27 31.76
CA GLU A 415 4.84 17.05 30.57
C GLU A 415 3.33 16.98 30.35
N LYS A 416 2.65 18.15 30.40
CA LYS A 416 1.18 18.23 30.46
C LYS A 416 0.46 18.36 29.11
N GLN A 417 1.18 18.62 28.01
CA GLN A 417 0.56 19.07 26.75
C GLN A 417 0.06 17.94 25.85
N TYR A 418 0.68 16.75 25.92
CA TYR A 418 0.25 15.59 25.14
C TYR A 418 0.23 14.36 26.05
N LYS A 419 -0.68 13.41 25.83
CA LYS A 419 -0.65 12.11 26.51
C LYS A 419 0.08 11.04 25.71
N LEU A 420 0.08 11.20 24.38
CA LEU A 420 0.63 10.22 23.44
C LEU A 420 1.25 10.97 22.26
N TYR A 421 2.55 10.77 22.05
CA TYR A 421 3.31 11.29 20.92
C TYR A 421 3.13 10.44 19.67
N LEU A 422 3.03 9.12 19.82
CA LEU A 422 2.83 8.17 18.73
C LEU A 422 1.42 7.57 18.84
N VAL A 423 0.50 8.13 18.05
CA VAL A 423 -0.92 7.73 18.04
C VAL A 423 -1.13 6.64 17.00
N PRO A 424 -1.49 5.41 17.38
CA PRO A 424 -1.73 4.34 16.41
C PRO A 424 -2.80 4.72 15.39
N ILE A 425 -2.60 4.37 14.13
CA ILE A 425 -3.57 4.64 13.06
C ILE A 425 -4.45 3.42 12.80
N ASN A 426 -3.89 2.22 13.05
CA ASN A 426 -4.60 0.96 12.90
C ASN A 426 -5.32 0.52 14.17
N GLU A 427 -5.21 1.29 15.27
CA GLU A 427 -6.14 1.19 16.38
C GLU A 427 -7.25 2.21 16.08
N ASN A 428 -8.51 1.74 16.00
CA ASN A 428 -9.70 2.59 15.96
C ASN A 428 -9.64 3.56 17.14
N ASN A 429 -9.07 4.74 16.93
CA ASN A 429 -9.01 5.78 17.93
C ASN A 429 -10.38 6.44 18.03
N ASN A 430 -11.21 5.86 18.90
CA ASN A 430 -12.01 6.66 19.81
C ASN A 430 -11.03 7.51 20.64
N SER A 431 -10.78 8.72 20.19
CA SER A 431 -10.28 9.79 21.04
C SER A 431 -11.23 10.94 20.84
N GLY A 432 -12.10 11.13 21.84
CA GLY A 432 -13.06 12.21 21.89
C GLY A 432 -12.38 13.54 21.74
N ASP A 433 -12.87 14.35 20.81
CA ASP A 433 -12.58 15.76 20.79
C ASP A 433 -13.40 16.39 21.92
N ASN A 434 -12.68 16.75 22.99
CA ASN A 434 -13.24 17.37 24.17
C ASN A 434 -13.43 18.86 23.89
N GLY A 435 -14.50 19.18 23.17
CA GLY A 435 -14.99 20.54 22.95
C GLY A 435 -15.81 21.03 24.14
N ASN A 436 -15.08 21.55 25.13
CA ASN A 436 -15.48 22.50 26.17
C ASN A 436 -16.92 23.08 26.06
N ASN A 437 -17.78 22.83 27.07
CA ASN A 437 -18.76 23.83 27.49
C ASN A 437 -19.13 23.71 28.97
N ASN A 438 -18.87 24.81 29.67
CA ASN A 438 -19.21 25.11 31.06
C ASN A 438 -20.73 25.05 31.30
N GLY A 439 -21.13 24.51 32.44
CA GLY A 439 -22.52 24.57 32.93
C GLY A 439 -22.69 23.99 34.32
N ASN A 440 -22.57 24.84 35.33
CA ASN A 440 -22.95 24.64 36.74
C ASN A 440 -24.23 23.79 36.94
N ASN A 441 -24.23 22.84 37.90
CA ASN A 441 -24.87 23.03 39.20
C ASN A 441 -24.80 21.79 40.12
N ASN A 442 -24.34 22.06 41.34
CA ASN A 442 -24.74 21.54 42.65
C ASN A 442 -25.42 20.17 42.80
N GLY A 443 -24.83 19.37 43.70
CA GLY A 443 -25.52 18.95 44.91
C GLY A 443 -25.52 17.44 45.20
N GLY A 444 -24.98 17.07 46.36
CA GLY A 444 -25.47 15.89 47.10
C GLY A 444 -24.46 14.81 47.47
N ASN A 445 -23.77 15.04 48.59
CA ASN A 445 -23.38 14.11 49.66
C ASN A 445 -23.48 12.57 49.51
N ASN A 446 -22.48 11.95 50.16
CA ASN A 446 -22.49 10.71 50.96
C ASN A 446 -22.58 9.37 50.18
N ASP A 447 -21.90 8.28 50.54
CA ASP A 447 -21.12 7.92 51.74
C ASP A 447 -20.11 6.81 51.42
N ASN A 448 -19.14 6.67 52.34
CA ASN A 448 -18.13 5.61 52.44
C ASN A 448 -18.69 4.18 52.36
N ASN A 449 -17.95 3.21 51.81
CA ASN A 449 -17.04 2.32 52.56
C ASN A 449 -16.62 1.07 51.75
N ASN A 450 -15.31 0.91 51.64
CA ASN A 450 -14.48 -0.28 51.84
C ASN A 450 -15.06 -1.73 51.77
N ASN A 451 -14.38 -2.51 50.92
CA ASN A 451 -13.67 -3.76 51.19
C ASN A 451 -14.34 -5.14 50.93
N GLY A 452 -13.54 -6.01 50.31
CA GLY A 452 -13.43 -7.42 50.68
C GLY A 452 -14.34 -8.40 49.93
N GLY A 453 -13.72 -9.24 49.08
CA GLY A 453 -14.41 -10.25 48.29
C GLY A 453 -15.08 -11.36 49.11
N ASN A 454 -16.05 -12.00 48.48
CA ASN A 454 -16.39 -13.40 48.73
C ASN A 454 -16.97 -14.04 47.47
N SER A 455 -16.48 -15.25 47.19
CA SER A 455 -17.01 -16.16 46.18
C SER A 455 -18.41 -16.58 46.60
N GLY A 456 -19.39 -16.26 45.76
CA GLY A 456 -20.78 -16.66 45.92
C GLY A 456 -21.41 -16.73 44.54
N ASN A 457 -21.91 -17.91 44.19
CA ASN A 457 -22.61 -18.21 42.95
C ASN A 457 -23.84 -17.29 42.80
N THR A 458 -23.66 -16.12 42.20
CA THR A 458 -24.74 -15.25 41.75
C THR A 458 -24.94 -15.49 40.27
N THR A 459 -26.10 -16.00 39.89
CA THR A 459 -26.54 -16.01 38.49
C THR A 459 -26.39 -14.59 37.94
N ASN A 460 -25.47 -14.41 37.01
CA ASN A 460 -25.13 -13.11 36.46
C ASN A 460 -26.22 -12.74 35.44
N GLU A 461 -27.33 -12.15 35.90
CA GLU A 461 -28.55 -11.96 35.09
C GLU A 461 -28.46 -10.85 34.04
N GLY A 462 -27.29 -10.23 33.87
CA GLY A 462 -27.06 -9.12 32.94
C GLY A 462 -27.83 -7.85 33.30
N LYS A 463 -27.29 -6.68 32.96
CA LYS A 463 -27.92 -5.37 33.23
C LYS A 463 -27.93 -4.52 31.97
N ASP A 464 -29.02 -3.77 31.79
CA ASP A 464 -29.17 -2.85 30.66
C ASP A 464 -28.05 -1.79 30.68
N THR A 465 -27.58 -1.43 29.49
CA THR A 465 -26.59 -0.39 29.26
C THR A 465 -27.06 0.52 28.12
N ALA A 466 -26.29 1.56 27.80
CA ALA A 466 -26.57 2.41 26.64
C ALA A 466 -26.58 1.66 25.30
N LYS A 467 -25.95 0.47 25.24
CA LYS A 467 -25.78 -0.32 24.01
C LYS A 467 -26.39 -1.72 24.07
N VAL A 468 -26.86 -2.16 25.23
CA VAL A 468 -27.39 -3.51 25.46
C VAL A 468 -28.69 -3.42 26.26
N LYS A 469 -29.77 -4.05 25.78
CA LYS A 469 -31.07 -4.11 26.46
C LYS A 469 -31.57 -5.54 26.57
N PHE A 470 -32.01 -5.94 27.76
CA PHE A 470 -32.46 -7.31 28.04
C PHE A 470 -33.99 -7.41 28.00
N ASP A 471 -34.48 -8.32 27.15
CA ASP A 471 -35.83 -8.87 27.24
C ASP A 471 -35.76 -10.27 27.83
N ARG A 472 -35.95 -10.33 29.16
CA ARG A 472 -35.84 -11.57 29.94
C ARG A 472 -37.01 -12.52 29.71
N THR A 473 -38.16 -12.00 29.26
CA THR A 473 -39.35 -12.81 29.00
C THR A 473 -39.18 -13.62 27.71
N ASN A 474 -38.57 -13.01 26.69
CA ASN A 474 -38.36 -13.65 25.39
C ASN A 474 -36.95 -14.19 25.19
N ASN A 475 -36.08 -14.12 26.21
CA ASN A 475 -34.66 -14.47 26.13
C ASN A 475 -33.94 -13.75 24.97
N ILE A 476 -34.13 -12.44 24.84
CA ILE A 476 -33.49 -11.63 23.81
C ILE A 476 -32.57 -10.58 24.45
N ILE A 477 -31.41 -10.38 23.84
CA ILE A 477 -30.56 -9.21 24.07
C ILE A 477 -30.61 -8.35 22.81
N THR A 478 -31.13 -7.13 22.91
CA THR A 478 -31.11 -6.16 21.82
C THR A 478 -29.89 -5.27 21.95
N VAL A 479 -29.16 -5.08 20.85
CA VAL A 479 -27.97 -4.21 20.82
C VAL A 479 -28.04 -3.18 19.70
N VAL A 480 -27.38 -2.04 19.91
CA VAL A 480 -27.21 -1.01 18.87
C VAL A 480 -26.30 -1.51 17.73
N PRO A 481 -26.33 -0.90 16.53
CA PRO A 481 -25.57 -1.42 15.40
C PRO A 481 -24.03 -1.35 15.54
N ASN A 482 -23.49 -0.53 16.43
CA ASN A 482 -22.05 -0.48 16.70
C ASN A 482 -21.64 -1.25 17.97
N ALA A 483 -22.51 -2.12 18.49
CA ALA A 483 -22.19 -2.95 19.64
C ALA A 483 -21.19 -4.06 19.29
N ILE A 484 -20.22 -4.25 20.17
CA ILE A 484 -19.19 -5.29 20.13
C ILE A 484 -19.31 -6.23 21.34
N ALA A 485 -18.57 -7.32 21.34
CA ALA A 485 -18.60 -8.33 22.40
C ALA A 485 -18.37 -7.71 23.80
N ASN A 486 -17.45 -6.75 23.92
CA ASN A 486 -17.17 -6.06 25.17
C ASN A 486 -18.40 -5.37 25.76
N ASP A 487 -19.27 -4.79 24.93
CA ASP A 487 -20.47 -4.12 25.41
C ASP A 487 -21.42 -5.12 26.11
N ILE A 488 -21.47 -6.37 25.64
CA ILE A 488 -22.21 -7.46 26.29
C ILE A 488 -21.46 -7.98 27.51
N LEU A 489 -20.14 -8.18 27.43
CA LEU A 489 -19.33 -8.63 28.58
C LEU A 489 -19.49 -7.66 29.76
N GLU A 490 -19.46 -6.35 29.53
CA GLU A 490 -19.69 -5.32 30.55
C GLU A 490 -21.11 -5.38 31.13
N ALA A 491 -22.12 -5.64 30.30
CA ALA A 491 -23.50 -5.84 30.74
C ALA A 491 -23.63 -7.04 31.70
N PHE A 492 -22.74 -8.03 31.56
CA PHE A 492 -22.56 -9.17 32.47
C PHE A 492 -21.41 -8.96 33.47
N GLY A 493 -21.00 -7.73 33.78
CA GLY A 493 -20.00 -7.49 34.84
C GLY A 493 -18.58 -7.99 34.53
N GLY A 494 -18.25 -8.21 33.25
CA GLY A 494 -16.91 -8.48 32.74
C GLY A 494 -16.72 -9.83 32.07
N THR A 495 -17.65 -10.79 32.25
CA THR A 495 -17.52 -12.14 31.67
C THR A 495 -18.88 -12.70 31.24
N ALA A 496 -18.97 -13.12 29.99
CA ALA A 496 -20.09 -13.91 29.47
C ALA A 496 -19.65 -14.84 28.33
N LYS A 497 -20.26 -16.03 28.23
CA LYS A 497 -20.12 -16.94 27.10
C LYS A 497 -20.91 -16.40 25.90
N ILE A 498 -20.25 -16.19 24.77
CA ILE A 498 -20.90 -15.75 23.52
C ILE A 498 -20.54 -16.74 22.41
N THR A 499 -21.56 -17.34 21.82
CA THR A 499 -21.47 -18.35 20.76
C THR A 499 -22.03 -17.79 19.47
N LYS A 500 -21.28 -17.89 18.36
CA LYS A 500 -21.74 -17.50 17.03
C LYS A 500 -22.75 -18.52 16.48
N VAL A 501 -23.43 -18.14 15.41
CA VAL A 501 -24.41 -19.03 14.73
C VAL A 501 -23.76 -20.33 14.21
N ASP A 502 -22.48 -20.29 13.84
CA ASP A 502 -21.70 -21.46 13.39
C ASP A 502 -21.20 -22.35 14.55
N GLY A 503 -21.51 -22.01 15.80
CA GLY A 503 -21.08 -22.73 17.00
C GLY A 503 -19.68 -22.38 17.49
N SER A 504 -18.93 -21.52 16.80
CA SER A 504 -17.62 -21.04 17.24
C SER A 504 -17.74 -19.94 18.31
N PHE A 505 -16.66 -19.76 19.08
CA PHE A 505 -16.54 -18.67 20.05
C PHE A 505 -15.97 -17.41 19.38
N LEU A 506 -16.13 -16.26 20.05
CA LEU A 506 -15.49 -15.01 19.65
C LEU A 506 -13.97 -15.06 19.92
N ASN A 507 -13.19 -14.38 19.07
CA ASN A 507 -11.73 -14.27 19.15
C ASN A 507 -11.26 -13.22 20.17
N GLY A 508 -12.16 -12.39 20.69
CA GLY A 508 -11.88 -11.41 21.73
C GLY A 508 -13.02 -10.41 22.00
N PRO A 509 -12.85 -9.53 23.01
CA PRO A 509 -13.86 -8.54 23.40
C PRO A 509 -14.12 -7.48 22.30
N SER A 510 -13.24 -7.34 21.32
CA SER A 510 -13.40 -6.39 20.20
C SER A 510 -14.20 -6.93 19.02
N ASP A 511 -14.62 -8.21 19.05
CA ASP A 511 -15.37 -8.83 17.97
C ASP A 511 -16.75 -8.19 17.79
N SER A 512 -17.19 -8.05 16.53
CA SER A 512 -18.53 -7.54 16.23
C SER A 512 -19.59 -8.54 16.68
N MET A 513 -20.65 -8.03 17.30
CA MET A 513 -21.86 -8.81 17.54
C MET A 513 -22.69 -8.90 16.27
N ALA A 514 -23.40 -10.01 16.08
CA ALA A 514 -24.36 -10.17 15.01
C ALA A 514 -25.70 -10.72 15.52
N THR A 515 -26.76 -10.43 14.78
CA THR A 515 -28.07 -11.03 15.02
C THR A 515 -27.97 -12.55 14.91
N GLY A 516 -28.53 -13.26 15.90
CA GLY A 516 -28.51 -14.72 15.97
C GLY A 516 -27.42 -15.32 16.87
N PHE A 517 -26.47 -14.52 17.38
CA PHE A 517 -25.51 -15.01 18.38
C PHE A 517 -26.23 -15.37 19.69
N ILE A 518 -25.68 -16.33 20.44
CA ILE A 518 -26.24 -16.81 21.71
C ILE A 518 -25.32 -16.43 22.86
N VAL A 519 -25.88 -15.80 23.90
CA VAL A 519 -25.15 -15.40 25.12
C VAL A 519 -25.62 -16.25 26.30
N GLU A 520 -24.67 -16.77 27.07
CA GLU A 520 -24.90 -17.64 28.25
C GLU A 520 -25.81 -18.84 27.94
N ASP A 521 -25.70 -19.36 26.71
CA ASP A 521 -26.54 -20.46 26.19
C ASP A 521 -28.06 -20.20 26.33
N LYS A 522 -28.47 -18.93 26.51
CA LYS A 522 -29.83 -18.54 26.87
C LYS A 522 -30.37 -17.44 25.97
N TYR A 523 -29.64 -16.33 25.84
CA TYR A 523 -30.16 -15.13 25.18
C TYR A 523 -29.78 -15.08 23.71
N THR A 524 -30.74 -14.85 22.82
CA THR A 524 -30.48 -14.58 21.40
C THR A 524 -30.23 -13.09 21.18
N VAL A 525 -29.14 -12.76 20.49
CA VAL A 525 -28.78 -11.38 20.15
C VAL A 525 -29.62 -10.91 18.96
N VAL A 526 -30.20 -9.72 19.09
CA VAL A 526 -30.87 -8.95 18.04
C VAL A 526 -30.12 -7.64 17.88
N LYS A 527 -29.33 -7.52 16.81
CA LYS A 527 -28.60 -6.30 16.52
C LYS A 527 -29.45 -5.41 15.61
N LYS A 528 -29.86 -4.24 16.12
CA LYS A 528 -30.78 -3.36 15.37
C LYS A 528 -30.19 -2.99 14.01
N GLY A 529 -30.90 -3.35 12.95
CA GLY A 529 -30.56 -3.10 11.57
C GLY A 529 -29.70 -4.16 10.88
N ASP A 530 -29.22 -5.18 11.59
CA ASP A 530 -28.51 -6.35 11.04
C ASP A 530 -29.53 -7.50 10.84
N CYS A 531 -30.28 -7.45 9.74
CA CYS A 531 -31.34 -8.43 9.48
C CYS A 531 -30.85 -9.64 8.68
N ASN A 532 -29.60 -9.63 8.21
CA ASN A 532 -28.98 -10.78 7.56
C ASN A 532 -28.05 -11.58 8.49
N GLY A 533 -27.73 -11.08 9.68
CA GLY A 533 -26.89 -11.75 10.66
C GLY A 533 -25.39 -11.64 10.37
N ASP A 534 -24.96 -10.72 9.50
CA ASP A 534 -23.55 -10.56 9.15
C ASP A 534 -22.77 -9.67 10.15
N GLY A 535 -23.48 -9.09 11.13
CA GLY A 535 -22.90 -8.25 12.15
C GLY A 535 -22.68 -6.80 11.72
N ASN A 536 -23.12 -6.42 10.52
CA ASN A 536 -23.11 -5.05 10.04
C ASN A 536 -24.55 -4.58 9.81
N THR A 537 -24.74 -3.26 9.87
CA THR A 537 -26.03 -2.64 9.55
C THR A 537 -25.79 -1.68 8.40
N ASN A 538 -26.16 -2.12 7.19
CA ASN A 538 -25.78 -1.43 5.97
C ASN A 538 -26.88 -1.53 4.88
N ALA A 539 -26.54 -1.12 3.65
CA ALA A 539 -27.49 -1.08 2.54
C ALA A 539 -28.04 -2.47 2.15
N LEU A 540 -27.33 -3.56 2.44
CA LEU A 540 -27.78 -4.93 2.21
C LEU A 540 -28.97 -5.28 3.10
N ASP A 541 -28.94 -4.91 4.38
CA ASP A 541 -30.07 -5.08 5.30
C ASP A 541 -31.30 -4.29 4.83
N ALA A 542 -31.08 -3.05 4.39
CA ALA A 542 -32.14 -2.23 3.82
C ALA A 542 -32.76 -2.88 2.56
N ALA A 543 -31.94 -3.45 1.67
CA ALA A 543 -32.42 -4.16 0.50
C ALA A 543 -33.20 -5.43 0.86
N ILE A 544 -32.78 -6.17 1.89
CA ILE A 544 -33.47 -7.35 2.39
C ILE A 544 -34.84 -6.97 2.95
N ILE A 545 -34.94 -5.88 3.71
CA ILE A 545 -36.22 -5.37 4.21
C ILE A 545 -37.14 -4.95 3.05
N LEU A 546 -36.62 -4.26 2.04
CA LEU A 546 -37.42 -3.89 0.86
C LEU A 546 -37.94 -5.12 0.12
N ARG A 547 -37.10 -6.15 -0.07
CA ARG A 547 -37.49 -7.43 -0.69
C ARG A 547 -38.50 -8.20 0.16
N TYR A 548 -38.37 -8.16 1.48
CA TYR A 548 -39.35 -8.73 2.42
C TYR A 548 -40.72 -8.06 2.26
N ASN A 549 -40.77 -6.73 2.18
CA ASN A 549 -42.02 -5.96 2.01
C ASN A 549 -42.75 -6.26 0.68
N VAL A 550 -42.06 -6.76 -0.34
CA VAL A 550 -42.65 -7.17 -1.62
C VAL A 550 -42.76 -8.69 -1.78
N ASN A 551 -42.68 -9.45 -0.68
CA ASN A 551 -42.75 -10.92 -0.64
C ASN A 551 -41.68 -11.64 -1.49
N GLN A 552 -40.53 -11.00 -1.73
CA GLN A 552 -39.39 -11.56 -2.46
C GLN A 552 -38.26 -12.08 -1.54
N TYR A 553 -38.45 -11.97 -0.23
CA TYR A 553 -37.54 -12.48 0.78
C TYR A 553 -38.33 -12.84 2.05
N ASN A 554 -37.95 -13.93 2.74
CA ASN A 554 -38.65 -14.39 3.93
C ASN A 554 -37.78 -14.11 5.17
N LEU A 555 -38.15 -13.07 5.92
CA LEU A 555 -37.46 -12.65 7.13
C LEU A 555 -38.28 -13.09 8.36
N LYS A 556 -37.66 -13.80 9.31
CA LYS A 556 -38.34 -14.41 10.47
C LYS A 556 -37.57 -14.17 11.76
N ASP A 557 -38.27 -14.35 12.88
CA ASP A 557 -37.70 -14.43 14.23
C ASP A 557 -36.79 -13.26 14.60
N CYS A 558 -35.56 -13.53 15.08
CA CYS A 558 -34.60 -12.52 15.49
C CYS A 558 -34.16 -11.60 14.35
N TYR A 559 -34.09 -12.12 13.12
CA TYR A 559 -33.73 -11.36 11.92
C TYR A 559 -34.82 -10.36 11.53
N LEU A 560 -36.10 -10.74 11.68
CA LEU A 560 -37.23 -9.81 11.47
C LEU A 560 -37.22 -8.71 12.53
N LYS A 561 -36.99 -9.07 13.80
CA LYS A 561 -36.88 -8.09 14.90
C LYS A 561 -35.70 -7.14 14.70
N ALA A 562 -34.58 -7.62 14.17
CA ALA A 562 -33.43 -6.78 13.84
C ALA A 562 -33.76 -5.76 12.75
N GLY A 563 -34.53 -6.15 11.72
CA GLY A 563 -34.99 -5.25 10.66
C GLY A 563 -36.11 -4.28 11.06
N ALA A 564 -36.88 -4.58 12.11
CA ALA A 564 -38.02 -3.80 12.57
C ALA A 564 -37.63 -2.66 13.54
N ILE A 565 -36.71 -1.78 13.13
CA ILE A 565 -36.12 -0.78 14.04
C ILE A 565 -37.08 0.33 14.52
N SER A 566 -38.24 0.50 13.87
CA SER A 566 -39.23 1.52 14.22
C SER A 566 -40.36 1.04 15.14
N ASP A 567 -40.79 -0.24 15.04
CA ASP A 567 -41.96 -0.76 15.79
C ASP A 567 -41.78 -2.20 16.30
N SER A 568 -40.53 -2.68 16.40
CA SER A 568 -40.09 -3.98 16.99
C SER A 568 -40.70 -5.28 16.42
N ASN A 569 -41.80 -5.22 15.67
CA ASN A 569 -42.58 -6.38 15.25
C ASN A 569 -42.72 -6.49 13.72
N ASN A 570 -42.62 -5.39 12.98
CA ASN A 570 -42.75 -5.37 11.52
C ASN A 570 -41.67 -4.51 10.88
N ALA A 571 -40.89 -5.08 9.95
CA ALA A 571 -39.89 -4.36 9.19
C ALA A 571 -40.52 -3.75 7.93
N THR A 572 -40.51 -2.42 7.82
CA THR A 572 -41.17 -1.66 6.76
C THR A 572 -40.17 -0.96 5.85
N ALA A 573 -40.64 -0.39 4.73
CA ALA A 573 -39.81 0.47 3.89
C ALA A 573 -39.23 1.69 4.64
N LEU A 574 -39.88 2.15 5.73
CA LEU A 574 -39.34 3.21 6.59
C LEU A 574 -38.09 2.74 7.35
N ASP A 575 -38.07 1.50 7.80
CA ASP A 575 -36.91 0.90 8.47
C ASP A 575 -35.73 0.76 7.51
N ALA A 576 -36.00 0.33 6.27
CA ALA A 576 -34.99 0.30 5.22
C ALA A 576 -34.40 1.70 4.96
N ALA A 577 -35.24 2.75 4.90
CA ALA A 577 -34.78 4.12 4.71
C ALA A 577 -33.93 4.62 5.89
N LYS A 578 -34.28 4.27 7.13
CA LYS A 578 -33.50 4.62 8.33
C LYS A 578 -32.16 3.90 8.38
N ILE A 579 -32.10 2.63 7.97
CA ILE A 579 -30.84 1.87 7.86
C ILE A 579 -29.94 2.46 6.75
N LEU A 580 -30.51 2.85 5.60
CA LEU A 580 -29.75 3.54 4.55
C LEU A 580 -29.20 4.89 5.03
N ARG A 581 -29.97 5.64 5.82
CA ARG A 581 -29.48 6.89 6.42
C ARG A 581 -28.41 6.63 7.47
N TYR A 582 -28.54 5.57 8.26
CA TYR A 582 -27.53 5.14 9.22
C TYR A 582 -26.20 4.79 8.54
N SER A 583 -26.23 4.03 7.44
CA SER A 583 -25.02 3.60 6.73
C SER A 583 -24.22 4.75 6.11
N VAL A 584 -24.82 5.93 5.96
CA VAL A 584 -24.18 7.17 5.49
C VAL A 584 -24.01 8.22 6.59
N GLY A 585 -24.24 7.86 7.87
CA GLY A 585 -24.05 8.75 9.03
C GLY A 585 -25.10 9.86 9.18
N GLN A 586 -26.27 9.72 8.55
CA GLN A 586 -27.37 10.70 8.57
C GLN A 586 -28.51 10.33 9.55
N TYR A 587 -28.36 9.24 10.29
CA TYR A 587 -29.32 8.76 11.28
C TYR A 587 -28.61 7.89 12.32
N ASN A 588 -29.00 8.01 13.60
CA ASN A 588 -28.51 7.15 14.66
C ASN A 588 -29.61 6.16 15.06
N ILE A 589 -29.25 4.89 15.18
CA ILE A 589 -30.16 3.83 15.63
C ILE A 589 -29.86 3.56 17.11
N GLU A 590 -30.84 3.85 17.96
CA GLU A 590 -30.79 3.72 19.42
C GLU A 590 -31.72 2.60 19.92
N LEU A 591 -31.57 2.20 21.19
CA LEU A 591 -32.27 1.05 21.79
C LEU A 591 -33.72 1.27 22.17
#